data_AF-A0A107GBP7-F1
#
_entry.id   AF-A0A107GBP7-F1
#
_cell.length_a   1.000
_cell.length_b   1.000
_cell.length_c   1.000
_cell.angle_alpha   90.00
_cell.angle_beta   90.00
_cell.angle_gamma   90.00
#
_symmetry.space_group_name_H-M   'P 1'
#
loop_
_entity.id
_entity.type
_entity.pdbx_description
1 polymer ?
#
loop_
_entity_poly.entity_id
_entity_poly.type
_entity_poly.pdbx_seq_one_letter_code
_entity_poly.pdbx_strand_id
1 'polypeptide(L)'
;MQNAKKPIPTQLKLLAGNPGKRPLNTNEPQPETGLGPCPEWFLPEAEQEWNRIVPELERLGMLSKIDVAILEAHCVCYAEMVVTAKSHKPVKAALIGQLRILAAELGLSPSSRSRISVPNPNNDDPTEEFFS
;
A
#
# COMPACT_ATOMS: atom_id res chain seq x y z
N MET A 1 29.65 -19.52 -11.29
CA MET A 1 28.57 -18.58 -11.70
C MET A 1 28.62 -17.39 -10.76
N GLN A 2 28.91 -16.19 -11.27
CA GLN A 2 29.06 -14.99 -10.43
C GLN A 2 27.69 -14.58 -9.88
N ASN A 3 27.59 -14.37 -8.55
CA ASN A 3 26.41 -13.83 -7.89
C ASN A 3 26.20 -12.37 -8.31
N ALA A 4 25.50 -12.15 -9.42
CA ALA A 4 25.02 -10.82 -9.77
C ALA A 4 24.00 -10.37 -8.71
N LYS A 5 24.34 -9.32 -7.94
CA LYS A 5 23.39 -8.71 -7.00
C LYS A 5 22.15 -8.25 -7.76
N LYS A 6 20.97 -8.62 -7.27
CA LYS A 6 19.70 -8.16 -7.84
C LYS A 6 19.70 -6.62 -7.93
N PRO A 7 19.20 -6.04 -9.04
CA PRO A 7 19.17 -4.60 -9.20
C PRO A 7 18.35 -3.96 -8.06
N ILE A 8 18.94 -2.96 -7.40
CA ILE A 8 18.25 -2.15 -6.40
C ILE A 8 17.35 -1.15 -7.17
N PRO A 9 16.06 -1.04 -6.82
CA PRO A 9 15.13 -0.06 -7.38
C PRO A 9 15.69 1.37 -7.35
N THR A 10 15.34 2.17 -8.35
CA THR A 10 15.87 3.53 -8.51
C THR A 10 15.48 4.43 -7.35
N GLN A 11 14.26 4.32 -6.83
CA GLN A 11 13.83 5.07 -5.64
C GLN A 11 14.70 4.77 -4.40
N LEU A 12 15.07 3.51 -4.17
CA LEU A 12 15.95 3.14 -3.06
C LEU A 12 17.38 3.64 -3.28
N LYS A 13 17.87 3.68 -4.53
CA LYS A 13 19.17 4.28 -4.85
C LYS A 13 19.17 5.79 -4.59
N LEU A 14 18.10 6.48 -4.96
CA LEU A 14 17.94 7.92 -4.72
C LEU A 14 17.97 8.24 -3.23
N LEU A 15 17.17 7.52 -2.42
CA LEU A 15 17.13 7.68 -0.96
C LEU A 15 18.51 7.45 -0.30
N ALA A 16 19.31 6.54 -0.84
CA ALA A 16 20.66 6.26 -0.35
C ALA A 16 21.75 7.22 -0.91
N GLY A 17 21.37 8.26 -1.67
CA GLY A 17 22.32 9.21 -2.29
C GLY A 17 23.11 8.64 -3.47
N ASN A 18 22.59 7.60 -4.12
CA ASN A 18 23.24 6.85 -5.20
C ASN A 18 24.70 6.46 -4.87
N PRO A 19 24.95 5.58 -3.87
CA PRO A 19 26.30 5.29 -3.39
C PRO A 19 27.28 4.81 -4.46
N GLY A 20 26.75 4.13 -5.49
CA GLY A 20 27.55 3.61 -6.60
C GLY A 20 27.86 4.63 -7.69
N LYS A 21 27.26 5.84 -7.66
CA LYS A 21 27.37 6.91 -8.67
C LYS A 21 27.12 6.46 -10.12
N ARG A 22 26.51 5.28 -10.31
CA ARG A 22 26.16 4.76 -11.64
C ARG A 22 24.90 5.49 -12.14
N PRO A 23 24.72 5.62 -13.46
CA PRO A 23 23.46 6.12 -14.02
C PRO A 23 22.27 5.35 -13.49
N LEU A 24 21.20 6.08 -13.13
CA LEU A 24 19.95 5.50 -12.65
C LEU A 24 19.17 4.88 -13.82
N ASN A 25 18.35 3.87 -13.52
CA ASN A 25 17.50 3.27 -14.54
C ASN A 25 16.25 4.13 -14.72
N THR A 26 16.21 4.91 -15.78
CA THR A 26 15.07 5.77 -16.13
C THR A 26 13.90 4.99 -16.76
N ASN A 27 14.09 3.72 -17.07
CA ASN A 27 13.09 2.85 -17.71
C ASN A 27 12.41 1.92 -16.70
N GLU A 28 12.48 2.21 -15.40
CA GLU A 28 11.71 1.46 -14.41
C GLU A 28 10.21 1.76 -14.55
N PRO A 29 9.35 0.72 -14.61
CA PRO A 29 7.91 0.93 -14.71
C PRO A 29 7.42 1.73 -13.51
N GLN A 30 6.63 2.76 -13.77
CA GLN A 30 5.94 3.54 -12.75
C GLN A 30 4.46 3.15 -12.84
N PRO A 31 3.94 2.35 -11.88
CA PRO A 31 2.53 2.02 -11.85
C PRO A 31 1.68 3.28 -11.78
N GLU A 32 0.59 3.31 -12.56
CA GLU A 32 -0.37 4.40 -12.51
C GLU A 32 -1.06 4.46 -11.15
N THR A 33 -1.27 5.66 -10.63
CA THR A 33 -2.03 5.92 -9.40
C THR A 33 -3.53 6.06 -9.68
N GLY A 34 -4.34 6.04 -8.62
CA GLY A 34 -5.80 6.16 -8.68
C GLY A 34 -6.48 4.81 -8.80
N LEU A 35 -7.15 4.39 -7.72
CA LEU A 35 -7.66 3.01 -7.58
C LEU A 35 -8.97 2.76 -8.36
N GLY A 36 -9.58 3.82 -8.89
CA GLY A 36 -10.83 3.73 -9.63
C GLY A 36 -12.07 3.70 -8.73
N PRO A 37 -13.27 3.53 -9.32
CA PRO A 37 -14.51 3.48 -8.55
C PRO A 37 -14.61 2.19 -7.74
N CYS A 38 -15.41 2.22 -6.67
CA CYS A 38 -15.81 1.01 -5.95
C CYS A 38 -16.48 0.03 -6.93
N PRO A 39 -16.15 -1.28 -6.88
CA PRO A 39 -16.78 -2.25 -7.76
C PRO A 39 -18.29 -2.40 -7.50
N GLU A 40 -19.09 -2.43 -8.56
CA GLU A 40 -20.57 -2.48 -8.48
C GLU A 40 -21.12 -3.77 -7.85
N TRP A 41 -20.34 -4.85 -7.87
CA TRP A 41 -20.74 -6.17 -7.37
C TRP A 41 -20.49 -6.34 -5.87
N PHE A 42 -19.97 -5.32 -5.18
CA PHE A 42 -19.71 -5.38 -3.75
C PHE A 42 -20.98 -5.57 -2.94
N LEU A 43 -20.87 -6.38 -1.89
CA LEU A 43 -21.85 -6.36 -0.81
C LEU A 43 -21.78 -5.00 -0.08
N PRO A 44 -22.86 -4.55 0.57
CA PRO A 44 -22.87 -3.28 1.29
C PRO A 44 -21.73 -3.13 2.30
N GLU A 45 -21.38 -4.21 3.03
CA GLU A 45 -20.25 -4.21 3.96
C GLU A 45 -18.88 -4.06 3.27
N ALA A 46 -18.72 -4.56 2.04
CA ALA A 46 -17.48 -4.42 1.28
C ALA A 46 -17.33 -2.99 0.76
N GLU A 47 -18.42 -2.40 0.26
CA GLU A 47 -18.47 -1.00 -0.15
C GLU A 47 -18.16 -0.07 1.03
N GLN A 48 -18.72 -0.36 2.20
CA GLN A 48 -18.42 0.41 3.41
C GLN A 48 -16.92 0.38 3.76
N GLU A 49 -16.28 -0.79 3.65
CA GLU A 49 -14.85 -0.91 3.90
C GLU A 49 -14.01 -0.18 2.84
N TRP A 50 -14.38 -0.31 1.56
CA TRP A 50 -13.76 0.43 0.46
C TRP A 50 -13.77 1.93 0.73
N ASN A 51 -14.95 2.48 1.01
CA ASN A 51 -15.15 3.91 1.29
C ASN A 51 -14.40 4.36 2.56
N ARG A 52 -14.12 3.44 3.50
CA ARG A 52 -13.35 3.74 4.72
C ARG A 52 -11.85 3.80 4.47
N ILE A 53 -11.29 2.93 3.63
CA ILE A 53 -9.83 2.76 3.51
C ILE A 53 -9.23 3.41 2.26
N VAL A 54 -9.95 3.43 1.14
CA VAL A 54 -9.44 3.95 -0.14
C VAL A 54 -9.05 5.42 -0.06
N PRO A 55 -9.87 6.34 0.53
CA PRO A 55 -9.49 7.75 0.59
C PRO A 55 -8.17 7.99 1.34
N GLU A 56 -7.92 7.22 2.41
CA GLU A 56 -6.69 7.34 3.18
C GLU A 56 -5.49 6.74 2.44
N LEU A 57 -5.66 5.61 1.76
CA LEU A 57 -4.61 4.97 0.96
C LEU A 57 -4.20 5.82 -0.25
N GLU A 58 -5.17 6.48 -0.89
CA GLU A 58 -4.92 7.44 -1.96
C GLU A 58 -4.25 8.72 -1.43
N ARG A 59 -4.72 9.26 -0.30
CA ARG A 59 -4.11 10.43 0.35
C ARG A 59 -2.64 10.19 0.72
N LEU A 60 -2.30 8.96 1.14
CA LEU A 60 -0.94 8.56 1.48
C LEU A 60 -0.10 8.17 0.25
N GLY A 61 -0.69 8.08 -0.95
CA GLY A 61 0.01 7.67 -2.17
C GLY A 61 0.60 6.26 -2.09
N MET A 62 0.00 5.39 -1.28
CA MET A 62 0.58 4.09 -0.94
C MET A 62 0.29 3.00 -1.95
N LEU A 63 -0.74 3.17 -2.78
CA LEU A 63 -1.21 2.15 -3.71
C LEU A 63 -1.28 2.69 -5.14
N SER A 64 -1.14 1.75 -6.07
CA SER A 64 -1.24 1.93 -7.51
C SER A 64 -2.35 1.04 -8.09
N LYS A 65 -2.69 1.24 -9.36
CA LYS A 65 -3.74 0.46 -10.04
C LYS A 65 -3.54 -1.04 -10.00
N ILE A 66 -2.29 -1.52 -9.95
CA ILE A 66 -2.00 -2.95 -9.86
C ILE A 66 -2.35 -3.55 -8.50
N ASP A 67 -2.51 -2.72 -7.47
CA ASP A 67 -2.84 -3.13 -6.10
C ASP A 67 -4.36 -3.25 -5.87
N VAL A 68 -5.20 -2.88 -6.85
CA VAL A 68 -6.66 -2.90 -6.70
C VAL A 68 -7.17 -4.32 -6.38
N ALA A 69 -6.63 -5.36 -7.02
CA ALA A 69 -7.08 -6.73 -6.79
C ALA A 69 -6.89 -7.20 -5.33
N ILE A 70 -5.78 -6.83 -4.69
CA ILE A 70 -5.53 -7.19 -3.29
C ILE A 70 -6.39 -6.36 -2.33
N LEU A 71 -6.67 -5.10 -2.69
CA LEU A 71 -7.60 -4.23 -1.98
C LEU A 71 -9.05 -4.72 -2.04
N GLU A 72 -9.51 -5.15 -3.22
CA GLU A 72 -10.83 -5.77 -3.39
C GLU A 72 -10.96 -7.03 -2.54
N ALA A 73 -9.95 -7.90 -2.57
CA ALA A 73 -9.92 -9.11 -1.75
C ALA A 73 -10.00 -8.80 -0.25
N HIS A 74 -9.34 -7.74 0.21
CA HIS A 74 -9.45 -7.26 1.60
C HIS A 74 -10.89 -6.84 1.94
N CYS A 75 -11.51 -6.02 1.07
CA CYS A 75 -12.89 -5.56 1.28
C CYS A 75 -13.89 -6.72 1.32
N VAL A 76 -13.74 -7.70 0.43
CA VAL A 76 -14.58 -8.91 0.42
C VAL A 76 -14.37 -9.76 1.68
N CYS A 77 -13.12 -9.97 2.11
CA CYS A 77 -12.84 -10.72 3.33
C CYS A 77 -13.41 -10.02 4.58
N TYR A 78 -13.30 -8.69 4.63
CA TYR A 78 -13.90 -7.88 5.69
C TYR A 78 -15.42 -8.01 5.69
N ALA A 79 -16.06 -7.90 4.52
CA ALA A 79 -17.51 -8.01 4.40
C ALA A 79 -18.03 -9.36 4.88
N GLU A 80 -17.41 -10.46 4.46
CA GLU A 80 -17.76 -11.81 4.90
C GLU A 80 -17.64 -11.96 6.44
N MET A 81 -16.58 -11.39 7.02
CA MET A 81 -16.39 -11.40 8.48
C MET A 81 -17.53 -10.64 9.18
N VAL A 82 -17.86 -9.44 8.70
CA VAL A 82 -18.90 -8.59 9.28
C VAL A 82 -20.28 -9.24 9.13
N VAL A 83 -20.63 -9.74 7.94
CA VAL A 83 -21.90 -10.42 7.68
C VAL A 83 -22.05 -11.67 8.54
N THR A 84 -20.98 -12.47 8.67
CA THR A 84 -20.97 -13.66 9.53
C THR A 84 -21.18 -13.29 11.00
N ALA A 85 -20.47 -12.27 11.48
CA ALA A 85 -20.57 -11.80 12.86
C ALA A 85 -21.95 -11.19 13.17
N LYS A 86 -22.51 -10.35 12.28
CA LYS A 86 -23.87 -9.80 12.39
C LYS A 86 -24.93 -10.90 12.44
N SER A 87 -24.68 -12.01 11.74
CA SER A 87 -25.55 -13.20 11.75
C SER A 87 -25.37 -14.08 13.00
N HIS A 88 -24.55 -13.67 13.98
CA HIS A 88 -24.25 -14.41 15.21
C HIS A 88 -23.65 -15.81 14.96
N LYS A 89 -23.05 -16.01 13.78
CA LYS A 89 -22.34 -17.24 13.41
C LYS A 89 -20.87 -17.12 13.81
N PRO A 90 -20.21 -18.23 14.16
CA PRO A 90 -18.79 -18.21 14.45
C PRO A 90 -18.00 -17.85 13.18
N VAL A 91 -17.20 -16.80 13.27
CA VAL A 91 -16.28 -16.42 12.18
C VAL A 91 -15.16 -17.46 12.08
N LYS A 92 -14.91 -17.95 10.87
CA LYS A 92 -13.84 -18.92 10.61
C LYS A 92 -12.47 -18.30 10.90
N ALA A 93 -11.64 -18.97 11.70
CA ALA A 93 -10.28 -18.51 11.99
C ALA A 93 -9.43 -18.31 10.71
N ALA A 94 -9.66 -19.11 9.67
CA ALA A 94 -9.01 -18.96 8.37
C ALA A 94 -9.31 -17.61 7.70
N LEU A 95 -10.56 -17.14 7.78
CA LEU A 95 -10.97 -15.83 7.25
C LEU A 95 -10.28 -14.69 8.01
N ILE A 96 -10.25 -14.77 9.35
CA ILE A 96 -9.53 -13.81 10.19
C ILE A 96 -8.03 -13.82 9.83
N GLY A 97 -7.45 -15.00 9.58
CA GLY A 97 -6.07 -15.14 9.13
C GLY A 97 -5.80 -14.45 7.79
N GLN A 98 -6.65 -14.68 6.78
CA GLN A 98 -6.54 -14.05 5.46
C GLN A 98 -6.67 -12.54 5.55
N LEU A 99 -7.67 -12.03 6.29
CA LEU A 99 -7.87 -10.60 6.48
C LEU A 99 -6.64 -9.94 7.13
N ARG A 100 -6.02 -10.58 8.11
CA ARG A 100 -4.78 -10.09 8.75
C ARG A 100 -3.60 -10.00 7.78
N ILE A 101 -3.48 -10.97 6.87
CA ILE A 101 -2.40 -10.99 5.86
C ILE A 101 -2.60 -9.85 4.87
N LEU A 102 -3.81 -9.73 4.29
CA LEU A 102 -4.14 -8.67 3.34
C LEU A 102 -3.96 -7.27 3.96
N ALA A 103 -4.42 -7.09 5.20
CA ALA A 103 -4.23 -5.84 5.93
C ALA A 103 -2.75 -5.51 6.21
N ALA A 104 -1.86 -6.50 6.28
CA ALA A 104 -0.43 -6.27 6.45
C ALA A 104 0.22 -5.81 5.13
N GLU A 105 -0.11 -6.45 4.02
CA GLU A 105 0.38 -6.08 2.68
C GLU A 105 -0.03 -4.65 2.29
N LEU A 106 -1.26 -4.26 2.62
CA LEU A 106 -1.79 -2.91 2.36
C LEU A 106 -1.31 -1.85 3.37
N GLY A 107 -0.51 -2.22 4.39
CA GLY A 107 -0.07 -1.27 5.41
C GLY A 107 -1.17 -0.81 6.38
N LEU A 108 -2.28 -1.53 6.48
CA LEU A 108 -3.42 -1.18 7.32
C LEU A 108 -3.23 -1.57 8.80
N SER A 109 -2.25 -2.42 9.12
CA SER A 109 -1.89 -2.76 10.51
C SER A 109 -0.84 -1.81 11.11
N PRO A 110 -0.94 -1.45 12.41
CA PRO A 110 0.03 -0.55 13.07
C PRO A 110 1.49 -1.00 12.92
N SER A 111 1.75 -2.31 12.99
CA SER A 111 3.08 -2.88 12.83
C SER A 111 3.60 -2.90 11.40
N SER A 112 2.74 -2.74 10.39
CA SER A 112 3.15 -2.58 9.00
C SER A 112 3.38 -1.11 8.67
N ARG A 113 2.64 -0.20 9.31
CA ARG A 113 2.84 1.26 9.18
C ARG A 113 4.20 1.72 9.67
N SER A 114 4.77 1.10 10.71
CA SER A 114 6.14 1.43 11.16
C SER A 114 7.23 1.16 10.13
N ARG A 115 6.93 0.38 9.07
CA ARG A 115 7.83 0.14 7.94
C ARG A 115 7.57 1.07 6.75
N ILE A 116 6.53 1.90 6.80
CA ILE A 116 6.13 2.79 5.71
C ILE A 116 6.62 4.21 6.04
N SER A 117 7.52 4.72 5.21
CA SER A 117 7.95 6.13 5.26
C SER A 117 7.12 6.91 4.23
N VAL A 118 6.35 7.89 4.68
CA VAL A 118 5.64 8.82 3.79
C VAL A 118 6.59 9.98 3.49
N PRO A 119 6.96 10.23 2.23
CA PRO A 119 7.72 11.42 1.88
C PRO A 119 6.89 12.66 2.26
N ASN A 120 7.43 13.53 3.11
CA ASN A 120 6.78 14.81 3.45
C ASN A 120 7.03 15.79 2.28
N PRO A 121 6.00 16.22 1.54
CA PRO A 121 6.18 17.16 0.43
C PRO A 121 6.58 18.57 0.89
N ASN A 122 6.46 18.88 2.19
CA ASN A 122 6.82 20.17 2.78
C ASN A 122 8.20 20.17 3.46
N ASN A 123 9.08 19.23 3.13
CA ASN A 123 10.46 19.25 3.62
C ASN A 123 11.32 20.14 2.71
N ASP A 124 10.94 21.41 2.57
CA ASP A 124 11.89 22.47 2.26
C ASP A 124 12.81 22.50 3.47
N ASP A 125 14.00 21.92 3.33
CA ASP A 125 15.03 21.98 4.35
C ASP A 125 15.34 23.47 4.58
N PRO A 126 14.97 24.06 5.74
CA PRO A 126 15.18 25.49 5.99
C PRO A 126 16.67 25.85 6.00
N THR A 127 17.56 24.84 6.00
CA THR A 127 19.01 25.05 5.99
C THR A 127 19.58 25.40 4.61
N GLU A 128 18.84 25.24 3.50
CA GLU A 128 19.33 25.68 2.18
C GLU A 128 19.41 27.22 2.06
N GLU A 129 18.61 27.97 2.82
CA GLU A 129 18.72 29.45 2.89
C GLU A 129 19.95 29.92 3.69
N PHE A 130 20.56 29.07 4.52
CA PHE A 130 21.69 29.45 5.38
C PHE A 130 23.07 29.28 4.73
N PHE A 131 23.16 28.59 3.59
CA PHE A 131 24.41 28.31 2.87
C PHE A 131 24.49 28.93 1.47
N SER A 132 23.56 29.82 1.11
CA SER A 132 23.60 30.63 -0.12
C SER A 132 24.15 32.04 0.12
#